data_AF-A0A2I1CP37-F1
#
_entry.id   AF-A0A2I1CP37-F1
#
_cell.length_a   1.000
_cell.length_b   1.000
_cell.length_c   1.000
_cell.angle_alpha   90.00
_cell.angle_beta   90.00
_cell.angle_gamma   90.00
#
_symmetry.space_group_name_H-M   'P 1'
#
loop_
_entity.id
_entity.type
_entity.pdbx_description
1 polymer ?
#
loop_
_entity_poly.entity_id
_entity_poly.type
_entity_poly.pdbx_seq_one_letter_code
_entity_poly.pdbx_strand_id
1 'polypeptide(L)'
;MPGLTLHLLALAPSTTAESFLRQLRQSSAVKVILASRPRHIVILPTLIDSNLLRTTKWDLLVLLQPSSVTKEAALESLPPNLQPLVQQEYRLAVGIPSKLLSGYDERDTSLKRDASSIPLTGSLANARQKSSSKNLELSPDLLAFMDTLARTHNGPVTMLNLLHFHHPNGKKSYYQYGQAFIPVASKRGGNAKLVGNVIRPASTAPVDSRGSVDRPETDWWNEISLVHYPSIRHFCDMLAGEDYQAINEKYRLSALRDTFLLCTTEFDVETSPAKL
;
A
#
# COMPACT_ATOMS: atom_id res chain seq x y z
N MET A 1 11.55 -9.42 -13.07
CA MET A 1 10.89 -8.44 -12.18
C MET A 1 11.73 -7.17 -12.25
N PRO A 2 11.32 -6.15 -13.02
CA PRO A 2 11.93 -4.83 -12.94
C PRO A 2 11.93 -4.34 -11.49
N GLY A 3 13.01 -3.66 -11.13
CA GLY A 3 13.14 -3.03 -9.83
C GLY A 3 12.50 -1.65 -9.85
N LEU A 4 11.71 -1.38 -8.83
CA LEU A 4 11.01 -0.13 -8.55
C LEU A 4 11.38 0.29 -7.13
N THR A 5 11.03 1.53 -6.80
CA THR A 5 11.24 2.08 -5.47
C THR A 5 9.92 2.55 -4.88
N LEU A 6 9.57 2.00 -3.71
CA LEU A 6 8.44 2.48 -2.91
C LEU A 6 8.95 3.58 -1.98
N HIS A 7 8.27 4.72 -1.94
CA HIS A 7 8.57 5.81 -1.03
C HIS A 7 7.32 6.21 -0.23
N LEU A 8 7.46 6.34 1.09
CA LEU A 8 6.63 7.20 1.91
C LEU A 8 7.44 8.43 2.28
N LEU A 9 6.86 9.61 2.07
CA LEU A 9 7.55 10.89 2.23
C LEU A 9 6.78 11.76 3.21
N ALA A 10 7.47 12.26 4.22
CA ALA A 10 7.06 13.43 4.99
C ALA A 10 7.76 14.64 4.37
N LEU A 11 6.96 15.60 3.89
CA LEU A 11 7.45 16.72 3.11
C LEU A 11 7.80 17.90 4.02
N ALA A 12 8.71 18.76 3.56
CA ALA A 12 9.02 19.99 4.25
C ALA A 12 7.74 20.85 4.39
N PRO A 13 7.56 21.63 5.48
CA PRO A 13 6.35 22.44 5.70
C PRO A 13 6.01 23.43 4.56
N SER A 14 7.01 23.83 3.78
CA SER A 14 6.87 24.71 2.62
C SER A 14 6.39 23.98 1.34
N THR A 15 6.26 22.66 1.36
CA THR A 15 6.00 21.83 0.18
C THR A 15 4.69 21.07 0.35
N THR A 16 3.79 21.20 -0.63
CA THR A 16 2.58 20.38 -0.70
C THR A 16 2.83 19.12 -1.53
N ALA A 17 2.08 18.05 -1.26
CA ALA A 17 2.19 16.82 -2.04
C ALA A 17 1.90 17.06 -3.54
N GLU A 18 0.97 17.96 -3.86
CA GLU A 18 0.63 18.36 -5.22
C GLU A 18 1.78 19.08 -5.93
N SER A 19 2.46 20.01 -5.25
CA SER A 19 3.59 20.73 -5.85
C SER A 19 4.81 19.81 -6.02
N PHE A 20 5.05 18.92 -5.05
CA PHE A 20 6.07 17.89 -5.14
C PHE A 20 5.82 16.94 -6.32
N LEU A 21 4.60 16.38 -6.42
CA LEU A 21 4.23 15.46 -7.49
C LEU A 21 4.31 16.10 -8.88
N ARG A 22 3.95 17.38 -9.01
CA ARG A 22 4.09 18.11 -10.27
C ARG A 22 5.54 18.16 -10.74
N GLN A 23 6.47 18.47 -9.84
CA GLN A 23 7.90 18.49 -10.15
C GLN A 23 8.45 17.09 -10.39
N LEU A 24 8.01 16.09 -9.63
CA LEU A 24 8.42 14.69 -9.81
C LEU A 24 8.04 14.16 -11.20
N ARG A 25 6.83 14.48 -11.69
CA ARG A 25 6.37 14.09 -13.03
C ARG A 25 7.11 14.78 -14.18
N GLN A 26 7.82 15.87 -13.92
CA GLN A 26 8.66 16.55 -14.91
C GLN A 26 10.05 15.92 -15.03
N SER A 27 10.44 15.07 -14.08
CA SER A 27 11.71 14.36 -14.13
C SER A 27 11.71 13.31 -15.23
N SER A 28 12.72 13.31 -16.08
CA SER A 28 12.96 12.24 -17.05
C SER A 28 13.61 11.00 -16.44
N ALA A 29 14.07 11.07 -15.18
CA ALA A 29 14.78 9.98 -14.51
C ALA A 29 13.83 8.88 -13.99
N VAL A 30 12.57 9.22 -13.72
CA VAL A 30 11.61 8.30 -13.10
C VAL A 30 10.23 8.40 -13.74
N LYS A 31 9.55 7.26 -13.91
CA LYS A 31 8.12 7.17 -14.16
C LYS A 31 7.39 6.97 -12.84
N VAL A 32 6.39 7.81 -12.57
CA VAL A 32 5.46 7.62 -11.44
C VAL A 32 4.45 6.55 -11.83
N ILE A 33 4.48 5.39 -11.17
CA ILE A 33 3.50 4.31 -11.37
C ILE A 33 2.25 4.54 -10.52
N LEU A 34 2.44 4.92 -9.26
CA LEU A 34 1.35 5.24 -8.34
C LEU A 34 1.75 6.44 -7.48
N ALA A 35 0.79 7.32 -7.22
CA ALA A 35 0.92 8.42 -6.28
C ALA A 35 -0.36 8.53 -5.45
N SER A 36 -0.23 8.42 -4.14
CA SER A 36 -1.36 8.41 -3.21
C SER A 36 -1.08 9.19 -1.94
N ARG A 37 -2.12 9.76 -1.36
CA ARG A 37 -2.08 10.43 -0.07
C ARG A 37 -2.34 9.43 1.06
N PRO A 38 -1.43 9.29 2.03
CA PRO A 38 -1.67 8.54 3.26
C PRO A 38 -2.87 9.11 4.03
N ARG A 39 -3.78 8.22 4.50
CA ARG A 39 -4.99 8.63 5.24
C ARG A 39 -5.04 8.07 6.65
N HIS A 40 -4.79 6.77 6.81
CA HIS A 40 -4.91 6.11 8.10
C HIS A 40 -4.13 4.80 8.13
N ILE A 41 -3.39 4.56 9.22
CA ILE A 41 -2.67 3.30 9.42
C ILE A 41 -3.62 2.32 10.09
N VAL A 42 -4.08 1.32 9.34
CA VAL A 42 -5.01 0.28 9.81
C VAL A 42 -4.29 -0.73 10.70
N ILE A 43 -3.05 -1.11 10.35
CA ILE A 43 -2.21 -1.99 11.16
C ILE A 43 -0.82 -1.37 11.29
N LEU A 44 -0.38 -1.20 12.54
CA LEU A 44 0.94 -0.70 12.86
C LEU A 44 1.93 -1.87 13.02
N PRO A 45 3.13 -1.82 12.41
CA PRO A 45 4.15 -2.86 12.51
C PRO A 45 4.73 -2.94 13.91
N THR A 46 5.02 -4.12 14.41
CA THR A 46 5.52 -4.31 15.79
C THR A 46 7.00 -4.62 15.86
N LEU A 47 7.61 -5.07 14.77
CA LEU A 47 8.98 -5.57 14.72
C LEU A 47 9.81 -4.83 13.67
N ILE A 48 9.34 -4.78 12.43
CA ILE A 48 10.12 -4.31 11.28
C ILE A 48 9.88 -2.82 11.08
N ASP A 49 10.95 -2.04 11.17
CA ASP A 49 10.99 -0.59 10.90
C ASP A 49 9.92 0.21 11.68
N SER A 50 9.54 -0.32 12.83
CA SER A 50 8.31 0.09 13.53
C SER A 50 8.37 1.53 14.03
N ASN A 51 9.54 1.99 14.51
CA ASN A 51 9.69 3.35 15.02
C ASN A 51 9.37 4.38 13.93
N LEU A 52 10.02 4.28 12.77
CA LEU A 52 9.86 5.24 11.67
C LEU A 52 8.44 5.19 11.09
N LEU A 53 7.90 3.99 10.85
CA LEU A 53 6.56 3.83 10.28
C LEU A 53 5.43 4.28 11.24
N ARG A 54 5.66 4.26 12.56
CA ARG A 54 4.67 4.66 13.57
C ARG A 54 4.71 6.15 13.92
N THR A 55 5.88 6.76 13.94
CA THR A 55 6.08 8.11 14.50
C THR A 55 5.98 9.21 13.45
N THR A 56 6.18 8.87 12.18
CA THR A 56 6.14 9.83 11.09
C THR A 56 4.72 9.99 10.54
N LYS A 57 4.29 11.24 10.41
CA LYS A 57 3.13 11.60 9.60
C LYS A 57 3.55 11.69 8.14
N TRP A 58 3.07 10.75 7.33
CA TRP A 58 3.40 10.68 5.90
C TRP A 58 2.45 11.54 5.07
N ASP A 59 2.99 12.31 4.14
CA ASP A 59 2.21 13.19 3.26
C ASP A 59 1.98 12.57 1.87
N LEU A 60 2.91 11.71 1.43
CA LEU A 60 2.91 11.18 0.08
C LEU A 60 3.45 9.74 0.03
N LEU A 61 2.69 8.85 -0.59
CA LEU A 61 3.11 7.52 -1.03
C LEU A 61 3.35 7.57 -2.55
N VAL A 62 4.54 7.20 -3.01
CA VAL A 62 4.83 7.01 -4.44
C VAL A 62 5.50 5.67 -4.73
N LEU A 63 5.14 5.07 -5.86
CA LEU A 63 5.86 3.95 -6.45
C LEU A 63 6.51 4.43 -7.73
N LEU A 64 7.84 4.44 -7.76
CA LEU A 64 8.64 4.97 -8.86
C LEU A 64 9.31 3.84 -9.62
N GLN A 65 9.26 3.94 -10.94
CA GLN A 65 10.04 3.11 -11.84
C GLN A 65 11.17 3.97 -12.43
N PRO A 66 12.44 3.57 -12.30
CA PRO A 66 13.53 4.28 -12.95
C PRO A 66 13.41 4.20 -14.49
N SER A 67 13.84 5.26 -15.18
CA SER A 67 13.86 5.31 -16.65
C SER A 67 14.91 4.38 -17.25
N SER A 68 16.00 4.10 -16.52
CA SER A 68 16.92 3.01 -16.84
C SER A 68 16.40 1.71 -16.22
N VAL A 69 16.20 0.68 -17.03
CA VAL A 69 15.60 -0.61 -16.60
C VAL A 69 16.64 -1.54 -15.96
N THR A 70 17.86 -1.07 -15.65
CA THR A 70 18.86 -1.91 -14.99
C THR A 70 18.52 -2.11 -13.52
N LYS A 71 18.96 -3.24 -12.94
CA LYS A 71 18.68 -3.55 -11.53
C LYS A 71 19.33 -2.55 -10.57
N GLU A 72 20.42 -1.90 -10.99
CA GLU A 72 21.09 -0.87 -10.18
C GLU A 72 20.25 0.42 -10.09
N ALA A 73 19.48 0.76 -11.13
CA ALA A 73 18.70 1.99 -11.20
C ALA A 73 17.46 1.99 -10.28
N ALA A 74 17.00 0.82 -9.83
CA ALA A 74 15.86 0.66 -8.91
C ALA A 74 16.06 1.25 -7.50
N LEU A 75 17.23 1.84 -7.26
CA LEU A 75 17.65 2.45 -6.00
C LEU A 75 18.11 3.89 -6.19
N GLU A 76 17.90 4.47 -7.38
CA GLU A 76 18.07 5.90 -7.56
C GLU A 76 17.23 6.60 -6.49
N SER A 77 17.89 7.48 -5.74
CA SER A 77 17.22 8.39 -4.83
C SER A 77 16.23 9.25 -5.63
N LEU A 78 15.33 9.91 -4.91
CA LEU A 78 14.52 10.96 -5.53
C LEU A 78 15.41 11.91 -6.35
N PRO A 79 14.91 12.46 -7.47
CA PRO A 79 15.64 13.45 -8.25
C PRO A 79 16.32 14.50 -7.34
N PRO A 80 17.60 14.84 -7.53
CA PRO A 80 18.37 15.63 -6.57
C PRO A 80 17.71 16.97 -6.17
N ASN A 81 16.97 17.59 -7.09
CA ASN A 81 16.22 18.82 -6.85
C ASN A 81 15.02 18.64 -5.90
N LEU A 82 14.54 17.42 -5.70
CA LEU A 82 13.40 17.10 -4.83
C LEU A 82 13.82 16.63 -3.44
N GLN A 83 15.05 16.14 -3.28
CA GLN A 83 15.55 15.66 -1.98
C GLN A 83 15.47 16.74 -0.88
N PRO A 84 15.80 18.03 -1.13
CA PRO A 84 15.67 19.08 -0.11
C PRO A 84 14.23 19.38 0.33
N LEU A 85 13.24 18.90 -0.43
CA LEU A 85 11.81 19.10 -0.13
C LEU A 85 11.24 17.99 0.79
N VAL A 86 12.05 16.99 1.14
CA VAL A 86 11.65 15.84 1.96
C VAL A 86 12.30 15.96 3.34
N GLN A 87 11.47 15.96 4.39
CA GLN A 87 11.93 15.98 5.78
C GLN A 87 12.26 14.57 6.27
N GLN A 88 11.45 13.58 5.89
CA GLN A 88 11.64 12.19 6.28
C GLN A 88 11.22 11.28 5.12
N GLU A 89 11.99 10.23 4.90
CA GLU A 89 11.77 9.26 3.83
C GLU A 89 11.79 7.84 4.39
N TYR A 90 10.76 7.07 4.06
CA TYR A 90 10.79 5.62 4.13
C TYR A 90 10.83 5.05 2.72
N ARG A 91 11.90 4.33 2.38
CA ARG A 91 12.22 3.86 1.05
C ARG A 91 12.47 2.36 1.06
N LEU A 92 11.88 1.65 0.10
CA LEU A 92 12.12 0.23 -0.13
C LEU A 92 12.35 -0.06 -1.62
N ALA A 93 13.40 -0.81 -1.93
CA ALA A 93 13.55 -1.42 -3.24
C ALA A 93 12.63 -2.64 -3.40
N VAL A 94 11.85 -2.67 -4.47
CA VAL A 94 10.85 -3.70 -4.73
C VAL A 94 10.93 -4.23 -6.16
N GLY A 95 10.80 -5.53 -6.33
CA GLY A 95 10.70 -6.19 -7.63
C GLY A 95 9.25 -6.52 -7.95
N ILE A 96 8.69 -5.87 -8.97
CA ILE A 96 7.33 -6.13 -9.45
C ILE A 96 7.38 -7.02 -10.71
N PRO A 97 6.51 -8.03 -10.88
CA PRO A 97 6.38 -8.78 -12.13
C PRO A 97 6.05 -7.87 -13.32
N SER A 98 6.80 -8.01 -14.43
CA SER A 98 6.63 -7.15 -15.63
C SER A 98 5.21 -7.18 -16.19
N LYS A 99 4.56 -8.36 -16.15
CA LYS A 99 3.17 -8.54 -16.59
C LYS A 99 2.17 -7.70 -15.79
N LEU A 100 2.43 -7.47 -14.51
CA LEU A 100 1.57 -6.60 -13.69
C LEU A 100 1.77 -5.14 -14.06
N LEU A 101 3.01 -4.71 -14.31
CA LEU A 101 3.31 -3.32 -14.69
C LEU A 101 2.80 -2.97 -16.09
N SER A 102 2.97 -3.86 -17.06
CA SER A 102 2.59 -3.57 -18.46
C SER A 102 1.09 -3.34 -18.63
N GLY A 103 0.25 -3.99 -17.83
CA GLY A 103 -1.21 -3.81 -17.82
C GLY A 103 -1.73 -2.97 -16.66
N TYR A 104 -0.84 -2.29 -15.91
CA TYR A 104 -1.23 -1.57 -14.70
C TYR A 104 -2.17 -0.39 -15.01
N ASP A 105 -1.78 0.48 -15.95
CA ASP A 105 -2.52 1.72 -16.24
C ASP A 105 -3.98 1.42 -16.69
N GLU A 106 -4.16 0.43 -17.57
CA GLU A 106 -5.49 -0.02 -18.02
C GLU A 106 -6.32 -0.64 -16.88
N ARG A 107 -5.70 -1.52 -16.08
CA ARG A 107 -6.37 -2.18 -14.95
C ARG A 107 -6.80 -1.17 -13.90
N ASP A 108 -5.90 -0.28 -13.52
CA ASP A 108 -6.14 0.73 -12.50
C ASP A 108 -7.26 1.69 -12.92
N THR A 109 -7.23 2.14 -14.18
CA THR A 109 -8.30 2.95 -14.77
C THR A 109 -9.65 2.23 -14.75
N SER A 110 -9.70 0.93 -15.11
CA SER A 110 -10.94 0.16 -15.07
C SER A 110 -11.49 0.05 -13.66
N LEU A 111 -10.66 -0.33 -12.70
CA LEU A 111 -11.08 -0.47 -11.30
C LEU A 111 -11.66 0.84 -10.74
N LYS A 112 -11.01 1.97 -11.03
CA LYS A 112 -11.48 3.29 -10.60
C LYS A 112 -12.79 3.71 -11.27
N ARG A 113 -12.95 3.44 -12.57
CA ARG A 113 -14.18 3.72 -13.32
C ARG A 113 -15.35 2.90 -12.80
N ASP A 114 -15.12 1.61 -12.56
CA ASP A 114 -16.18 0.65 -12.21
C ASP A 114 -16.57 0.76 -10.73
N ALA A 115 -15.74 1.40 -9.89
CA ALA A 115 -15.90 1.51 -8.44
C ALA A 115 -17.30 1.98 -8.00
N SER A 116 -17.89 2.99 -8.66
CA SER A 116 -19.20 3.52 -8.28
C SER A 116 -20.36 2.57 -8.54
N SER A 117 -20.16 1.54 -9.38
CA SER A 117 -21.16 0.55 -9.73
C SER A 117 -21.16 -0.69 -8.84
N ILE A 118 -20.14 -0.87 -8.00
CA ILE A 118 -20.03 -2.01 -7.11
C ILE A 118 -20.88 -1.79 -5.86
N PRO A 119 -21.82 -2.69 -5.52
CA PRO A 119 -22.61 -2.58 -4.30
C PRO A 119 -21.85 -3.14 -3.09
N LEU A 120 -22.19 -2.64 -1.89
CA LEU A 120 -21.82 -3.28 -0.62
C LEU A 120 -22.58 -4.60 -0.47
N THR A 121 -22.00 -5.58 0.24
CA THR A 121 -22.70 -6.85 0.53
C THR A 121 -23.65 -6.75 1.72
N GLY A 122 -23.63 -5.63 2.45
CA GLY A 122 -24.44 -5.41 3.65
C GLY A 122 -23.85 -6.07 4.91
N SER A 123 -22.62 -6.57 4.84
CA SER A 123 -21.95 -7.23 5.97
C SER A 123 -21.72 -6.25 7.13
N LEU A 124 -21.55 -4.95 6.83
CA LEU A 124 -21.43 -3.90 7.85
C LEU A 124 -22.58 -3.86 8.86
N ALA A 125 -23.82 -4.20 8.45
CA ALA A 125 -24.99 -4.13 9.33
C ALA A 125 -24.93 -5.14 10.50
N ASN A 126 -24.23 -6.26 10.29
CA ASN A 126 -24.09 -7.34 11.28
C ASN A 126 -22.67 -7.41 11.87
N ALA A 127 -21.87 -6.37 11.66
CA ALA A 127 -20.46 -6.37 12.02
C ALA A 127 -20.25 -6.51 13.53
N ARG A 128 -19.50 -7.55 13.94
CA ARG A 128 -19.00 -7.67 15.31
C ARG A 128 -17.71 -6.89 15.44
N GLN A 129 -17.71 -5.91 16.33
CA GLN A 129 -16.53 -5.09 16.58
C GLN A 129 -15.53 -5.82 17.48
N LYS A 130 -14.24 -5.55 17.25
CA LYS A 130 -13.13 -5.91 18.13
C LYS A 130 -12.48 -4.65 18.67
N SER A 131 -11.71 -4.77 19.75
CA SER A 131 -11.01 -3.62 20.33
C SER A 131 -9.89 -3.06 19.45
N SER A 132 -9.41 -3.82 18.46
CA SER A 132 -8.28 -3.47 17.60
C SER A 132 -8.43 -4.04 16.19
N SER A 133 -7.83 -3.38 15.20
CA SER A 133 -7.74 -3.84 13.79
C SER A 133 -6.46 -4.64 13.52
N LYS A 134 -5.68 -5.01 14.56
CA LYS A 134 -4.36 -5.68 14.41
C LYS A 134 -4.44 -6.98 13.57
N ASN A 135 -5.53 -7.72 13.68
CA ASN A 135 -5.75 -8.96 12.93
C ASN A 135 -6.74 -8.77 11.76
N LEU A 136 -6.96 -7.52 11.30
CA LEU A 136 -7.91 -7.17 10.24
C LEU A 136 -9.39 -7.43 10.57
N GLU A 137 -9.80 -7.13 11.80
CA GLU A 137 -11.20 -6.99 12.17
C GLU A 137 -11.61 -5.51 12.23
N LEU A 138 -12.93 -5.27 12.26
CA LEU A 138 -13.44 -3.92 12.48
C LEU A 138 -13.21 -3.47 13.93
N SER A 139 -12.49 -2.38 14.10
CA SER A 139 -12.38 -1.66 15.38
C SER A 139 -13.20 -0.37 15.39
N PRO A 140 -13.55 0.16 16.58
CA PRO A 140 -14.19 1.48 16.70
C PRO A 140 -13.41 2.59 15.99
N ASP A 141 -12.08 2.58 16.09
CA ASP A 141 -11.19 3.53 15.43
C ASP A 141 -11.29 3.44 13.89
N LEU A 142 -11.28 2.24 13.34
CA LEU A 142 -11.42 2.03 11.89
C LEU A 142 -12.81 2.45 11.38
N LEU A 143 -13.86 2.21 12.16
CA LEU A 143 -15.22 2.66 11.84
C LEU A 143 -15.33 4.20 11.87
N ALA A 144 -14.76 4.84 12.89
CA ALA A 144 -14.73 6.30 12.99
C ALA A 144 -13.93 6.92 11.83
N PHE A 145 -12.82 6.30 11.43
CA PHE A 145 -12.06 6.68 10.24
C PHE A 145 -12.89 6.50 8.97
N MET A 146 -13.56 5.36 8.79
CA MET A 146 -14.44 5.10 7.63
C MET A 146 -15.50 6.19 7.49
N ASP A 147 -16.18 6.55 8.57
CA ASP A 147 -17.21 7.60 8.56
C ASP A 147 -16.62 8.99 8.25
N THR A 148 -15.45 9.29 8.81
CA THR A 148 -14.76 10.58 8.56
C THR A 148 -14.31 10.70 7.10
N LEU A 149 -13.67 9.65 6.58
CA LEU A 149 -13.19 9.64 5.20
C LEU A 149 -14.37 9.68 4.22
N ALA A 150 -15.43 8.90 4.44
CA ALA A 150 -16.59 8.85 3.54
C ALA A 150 -17.29 10.22 3.36
N ARG A 151 -17.16 11.15 4.31
CA ARG A 151 -17.68 12.53 4.19
C ARG A 151 -16.86 13.41 3.26
N THR A 152 -15.56 13.13 3.11
CA THR A 152 -14.62 13.96 2.34
C THR A 152 -14.13 13.27 1.06
N HIS A 153 -14.23 11.94 1.00
CA HIS A 153 -13.83 11.09 -0.11
C HIS A 153 -14.64 9.78 -0.09
N ASN A 154 -15.68 9.71 -0.92
CA ASN A 154 -16.48 8.48 -1.07
C ASN A 154 -16.01 7.58 -2.23
N GLY A 155 -14.89 7.93 -2.86
CA GLY A 155 -14.33 7.23 -4.01
C GLY A 155 -13.32 6.13 -3.65
N PRO A 156 -12.60 5.61 -4.67
CA PRO A 156 -11.62 4.55 -4.51
C PRO A 156 -10.56 4.81 -3.44
N VAL A 157 -10.17 3.75 -2.73
CA VAL A 157 -9.04 3.74 -1.81
C VAL A 157 -8.03 2.68 -2.21
N THR A 158 -6.76 2.90 -1.87
CA THR A 158 -5.68 1.95 -2.08
C THR A 158 -5.00 1.62 -0.76
N MET A 159 -4.90 0.33 -0.47
CA MET A 159 -4.29 -0.23 0.72
C MET A 159 -2.86 -0.68 0.40
N LEU A 160 -1.86 -0.01 0.99
CA LEU A 160 -0.48 -0.48 0.99
C LEU A 160 -0.29 -1.48 2.12
N ASN A 161 0.10 -2.71 1.77
CA ASN A 161 0.54 -3.71 2.72
C ASN A 161 2.06 -3.88 2.61
N LEU A 162 2.75 -3.85 3.74
CA LEU A 162 4.09 -4.42 3.89
C LEU A 162 3.95 -5.69 4.73
N LEU A 163 4.57 -6.77 4.26
CA LEU A 163 4.34 -8.12 4.77
C LEU A 163 5.66 -8.79 5.13
N HIS A 164 5.74 -9.28 6.37
CA HIS A 164 6.83 -10.13 6.81
C HIS A 164 6.28 -11.50 7.21
N PHE A 165 6.84 -12.56 6.63
CA PHE A 165 6.33 -13.91 6.81
C PHE A 165 7.07 -14.66 7.91
N HIS A 166 6.37 -15.56 8.60
CA HIS A 166 7.03 -16.58 9.41
C HIS A 166 7.85 -17.52 8.52
N HIS A 167 9.07 -17.85 8.94
CA HIS A 167 9.86 -18.91 8.31
C HIS A 167 9.60 -20.27 8.96
N PRO A 168 9.64 -21.38 8.20
CA PRO A 168 9.81 -21.46 6.73
C PRO A 168 8.48 -21.36 5.95
N ASN A 169 7.33 -21.52 6.59
CA ASN A 169 6.06 -21.84 5.92
C ASN A 169 5.12 -20.66 5.69
N GLY A 170 5.39 -19.48 6.26
CA GLY A 170 4.49 -18.33 6.22
C GLY A 170 4.19 -17.86 4.80
N LYS A 171 5.20 -17.79 3.92
CA LYS A 171 5.00 -17.40 2.51
C LYS A 171 4.05 -18.35 1.77
N LYS A 172 4.14 -19.66 2.03
CA LYS A 172 3.26 -20.67 1.42
C LYS A 172 1.82 -20.50 1.92
N SER A 173 1.63 -20.31 3.23
CA SER A 173 0.30 -20.05 3.81
C SER A 173 -0.29 -18.75 3.28
N TYR A 174 0.52 -17.70 3.14
CA TYR A 174 0.07 -16.43 2.59
C TYR A 174 -0.30 -16.51 1.11
N TYR A 175 0.41 -17.34 0.34
CA TYR A 175 0.02 -17.62 -1.04
C TYR A 175 -1.37 -18.28 -1.11
N GLN A 176 -1.67 -19.22 -0.20
CA GLN A 176 -3.01 -19.82 -0.09
C GLN A 176 -4.07 -18.78 0.32
N TYR A 177 -3.73 -17.86 1.22
CA TYR A 177 -4.56 -16.69 1.53
C TYR A 177 -4.85 -15.88 0.27
N GLY A 178 -3.82 -15.54 -0.53
CA GLY A 178 -3.99 -14.78 -1.77
C GLY A 178 -4.95 -15.44 -2.77
N GLN A 179 -4.87 -16.77 -2.93
CA GLN A 179 -5.79 -17.52 -3.79
C GLN A 179 -7.23 -17.47 -3.27
N ALA A 180 -7.43 -17.62 -1.97
CA ALA A 180 -8.75 -17.56 -1.35
C ALA A 180 -9.33 -16.13 -1.27
N PHE A 181 -8.45 -15.13 -1.21
CA PHE A 181 -8.81 -13.72 -1.12
C PHE A 181 -9.46 -13.20 -2.41
N ILE A 182 -8.99 -13.63 -3.58
CA ILE A 182 -9.49 -13.16 -4.88
C ILE A 182 -11.03 -13.23 -4.98
N PRO A 183 -11.70 -14.40 -4.82
CA PRO A 183 -13.15 -14.47 -4.93
C PRO A 183 -13.88 -13.72 -3.81
N VAL A 184 -13.34 -13.65 -2.60
CA VAL A 184 -13.96 -12.97 -1.45
C VAL A 184 -13.92 -11.45 -1.60
N ALA A 185 -12.76 -10.92 -2.00
CA ALA A 185 -12.55 -9.50 -2.20
C ALA A 185 -13.28 -9.00 -3.46
N SER A 186 -13.27 -9.78 -4.55
CA SER A 186 -13.88 -9.37 -5.83
C SER A 186 -15.39 -9.13 -5.71
N LYS A 187 -16.10 -9.85 -4.82
CA LYS A 187 -17.53 -9.59 -4.51
C LYS A 187 -17.79 -8.15 -4.05
N ARG A 188 -16.78 -7.50 -3.48
CA ARG A 188 -16.81 -6.13 -2.93
C ARG A 188 -15.92 -5.17 -3.71
N GLY A 189 -15.51 -5.57 -4.92
CA GLY A 189 -14.62 -4.81 -5.80
C GLY A 189 -13.16 -4.74 -5.35
N GLY A 190 -12.77 -5.51 -4.33
CA GLY A 190 -11.39 -5.58 -3.86
C GLY A 190 -10.47 -6.24 -4.89
N ASN A 191 -9.33 -5.60 -5.20
CA ASN A 191 -8.39 -6.11 -6.21
C ASN A 191 -6.93 -5.81 -5.85
N ALA A 192 -6.06 -6.83 -5.84
CA ALA A 192 -4.62 -6.65 -5.69
C ALA A 192 -3.99 -6.17 -7.01
N LYS A 193 -3.96 -4.84 -7.20
CA LYS A 193 -3.49 -4.21 -8.44
C LYS A 193 -2.03 -4.50 -8.73
N LEU A 194 -1.19 -4.40 -7.68
CA LEU A 194 0.23 -4.68 -7.72
C LEU A 194 0.63 -5.52 -6.51
N VAL A 195 1.52 -6.48 -6.75
CA VAL A 195 2.19 -7.30 -5.74
C VAL A 195 3.64 -7.45 -6.17
N GLY A 196 4.58 -7.38 -5.23
CA GLY A 196 5.98 -7.62 -5.53
C GLY A 196 6.82 -7.89 -4.30
N ASN A 197 8.02 -8.44 -4.53
CA ASN A 197 8.93 -8.79 -3.45
C ASN A 197 9.79 -7.57 -3.10
N VAL A 198 10.08 -7.38 -1.82
CA VAL A 198 11.17 -6.50 -1.41
C VAL A 198 12.49 -7.17 -1.83
N ILE A 199 13.37 -6.42 -2.48
CA ILE A 199 14.62 -6.94 -3.04
C ILE A 199 15.82 -6.29 -2.35
N ARG A 200 16.93 -7.00 -2.27
CA ARG A 200 18.17 -6.45 -1.72
C ARG A 200 18.65 -5.26 -2.58
N PRO A 201 19.15 -4.17 -1.96
CA PRO A 201 19.81 -3.11 -2.72
C PRO A 201 21.05 -3.67 -3.42
N ALA A 202 21.42 -3.18 -4.60
CA ALA A 202 22.74 -3.49 -5.16
C ALA A 202 23.83 -3.02 -4.18
N SER A 203 24.93 -3.77 -4.07
CA SER A 203 25.99 -3.55 -3.06
C SER A 203 26.67 -2.18 -3.13
N THR A 204 26.50 -1.45 -4.24
CA THR A 204 27.08 -0.12 -4.49
C THR A 204 26.07 1.02 -4.38
N ALA A 205 24.78 0.74 -4.16
CA ALA A 205 23.72 1.75 -4.11
C ALA A 205 23.52 2.31 -2.70
N PRO A 206 23.05 3.56 -2.56
CA PRO A 206 22.68 4.11 -1.25
C PRO A 206 21.63 3.23 -0.59
N VAL A 207 21.92 2.87 0.66
CA VAL A 207 21.10 2.03 1.52
C VAL A 207 19.68 2.59 1.63
N ASP A 208 18.65 1.73 1.47
CA ASP A 208 17.26 2.16 1.67
C ASP A 208 16.90 2.20 3.17
N SER A 209 15.63 2.37 3.52
CA SER A 209 15.24 2.57 4.93
C SER A 209 15.38 1.33 5.79
N ARG A 210 15.82 0.19 5.23
CA ARG A 210 16.22 -0.98 6.02
C ARG A 210 17.50 -0.75 6.83
N GLY A 211 18.26 0.31 6.59
CA GLY A 211 19.61 0.44 7.15
C GLY A 211 20.52 -0.60 6.53
N SER A 212 21.61 -1.01 7.21
CA SER A 212 22.72 -1.80 6.65
C SER A 212 22.39 -2.75 5.48
N VAL A 213 23.20 -2.72 4.42
CA VAL A 213 23.14 -3.66 3.27
C VAL A 213 23.23 -5.12 3.74
N ASP A 214 23.89 -5.37 4.87
CA ASP A 214 24.07 -6.69 5.46
C ASP A 214 22.93 -7.12 6.40
N ARG A 215 21.88 -6.30 6.55
CA ARG A 215 20.70 -6.68 7.35
C ARG A 215 20.13 -8.00 6.81
N PRO A 216 19.93 -9.01 7.67
CA PRO A 216 19.47 -10.32 7.22
C PRO A 216 18.04 -10.25 6.70
N GLU A 217 17.73 -11.10 5.71
CA GLU A 217 16.40 -11.18 5.08
C GLU A 217 15.29 -11.61 6.07
N THR A 218 15.68 -12.14 7.22
CA THR A 218 14.75 -12.46 8.31
C THR A 218 14.25 -11.23 9.05
N ASP A 219 14.86 -10.07 8.83
CA ASP A 219 14.54 -8.82 9.53
C ASP A 219 14.12 -7.69 8.59
N TRP A 220 13.77 -7.98 7.34
CA TRP A 220 13.18 -7.00 6.43
C TRP A 220 11.71 -7.33 6.12
N TRP A 221 10.99 -6.43 5.45
CA TRP A 221 9.76 -6.80 4.76
C TRP A 221 10.08 -7.77 3.62
N ASN A 222 9.22 -8.75 3.37
CA ASN A 222 9.40 -9.71 2.27
C ASN A 222 8.62 -9.29 1.01
N GLU A 223 7.42 -8.74 1.19
CA GLU A 223 6.49 -8.48 0.11
C GLU A 223 5.74 -7.16 0.33
N ILE A 224 5.42 -6.50 -0.78
CA ILE A 224 4.48 -5.38 -0.82
C ILE A 224 3.25 -5.77 -1.64
N SER A 225 2.09 -5.25 -1.26
CA SER A 225 0.91 -5.24 -2.12
C SER A 225 0.14 -3.94 -2.05
N LEU A 226 -0.40 -3.53 -3.19
CA LEU A 226 -1.26 -2.36 -3.36
C LEU A 226 -2.64 -2.86 -3.80
N VAL A 227 -3.61 -2.76 -2.89
CA VAL A 227 -4.95 -3.34 -3.07
C VAL A 227 -5.97 -2.22 -3.21
N HIS A 228 -6.70 -2.21 -4.31
CA HIS A 228 -7.81 -1.31 -4.56
C HIS A 228 -9.07 -1.80 -3.86
N TYR A 229 -9.85 -0.85 -3.36
CA TYR A 229 -11.27 -1.02 -3.04
C TYR A 229 -12.08 0.15 -3.61
N PRO A 230 -13.34 -0.07 -4.00
CA PRO A 230 -14.20 0.99 -4.54
C PRO A 230 -14.42 2.17 -3.60
N SER A 231 -14.40 1.91 -2.28
CA SER A 231 -14.35 2.94 -1.23
C SER A 231 -13.90 2.34 0.10
N ILE A 232 -13.67 3.20 1.11
CA ILE A 232 -13.36 2.74 2.47
C ILE A 232 -14.49 1.89 3.05
N ARG A 233 -15.75 2.16 2.67
CA ARG A 233 -16.90 1.33 3.08
C ARG A 233 -16.80 -0.08 2.54
N HIS A 234 -16.32 -0.28 1.31
CA HIS A 234 -16.13 -1.61 0.72
C HIS A 234 -15.03 -2.40 1.42
N PHE A 235 -13.95 -1.73 1.82
CA PHE A 235 -12.91 -2.36 2.65
C PHE A 235 -13.49 -2.81 3.99
N CYS A 236 -14.19 -1.92 4.70
CA CYS A 236 -14.80 -2.27 5.99
C CYS A 236 -15.88 -3.35 5.87
N ASP A 237 -16.67 -3.33 4.78
CA ASP A 237 -17.67 -4.36 4.48
C ASP A 237 -17.03 -5.73 4.22
N MET A 238 -15.84 -5.77 3.63
CA MET A 238 -15.05 -6.99 3.53
C MET A 238 -14.63 -7.48 4.91
N LEU A 239 -14.10 -6.60 5.78
CA LEU A 239 -13.69 -6.99 7.13
C LEU A 239 -14.86 -7.47 7.99
N ALA A 240 -16.07 -6.97 7.74
CA ALA A 240 -17.29 -7.42 8.42
C ALA A 240 -17.77 -8.81 7.96
N GLY A 241 -17.34 -9.27 6.78
CA GLY A 241 -17.81 -10.52 6.19
C GLY A 241 -17.22 -11.75 6.87
N GLU A 242 -18.07 -12.70 7.26
CA GLU A 242 -17.63 -14.00 7.80
C GLU A 242 -16.81 -14.80 6.78
N ASP A 243 -17.12 -14.65 5.48
CA ASP A 243 -16.38 -15.30 4.39
C ASP A 243 -14.93 -14.81 4.30
N TYR A 244 -14.70 -13.53 4.60
CA TYR A 244 -13.35 -12.98 4.72
C TYR A 244 -12.66 -13.40 6.03
N GLN A 245 -13.35 -13.31 7.17
CA GLN A 245 -12.73 -13.64 8.45
C GLN A 245 -12.29 -15.12 8.50
N ALA A 246 -13.05 -16.04 7.91
CA ALA A 246 -12.68 -17.44 7.82
C ALA A 246 -11.34 -17.67 7.08
N ILE A 247 -11.09 -16.96 5.96
CA ILE A 247 -9.83 -17.10 5.21
C ILE A 247 -8.67 -16.34 5.87
N ASN A 248 -8.98 -15.21 6.54
CA ASN A 248 -8.03 -14.42 7.31
C ASN A 248 -7.47 -15.25 8.48
N GLU A 249 -8.35 -15.81 9.31
CA GLU A 249 -7.99 -16.66 10.45
C GLU A 249 -7.22 -17.91 10.00
N LYS A 250 -7.69 -18.58 8.95
CA LYS A 250 -7.12 -19.85 8.49
C LYS A 250 -5.74 -19.71 7.87
N TYR A 251 -5.51 -18.67 7.05
CA TYR A 251 -4.32 -18.60 6.20
C TYR A 251 -3.44 -17.38 6.46
N ARG A 252 -4.02 -16.23 6.83
CA ARG A 252 -3.29 -14.95 6.92
C ARG A 252 -2.60 -14.78 8.27
N LEU A 253 -3.31 -15.00 9.37
CA LEU A 253 -2.80 -14.69 10.71
C LEU A 253 -1.58 -15.53 11.08
N SER A 254 -1.61 -16.84 10.80
CA SER A 254 -0.48 -17.74 11.05
C SER A 254 0.70 -17.54 10.08
N ALA A 255 0.47 -16.85 8.96
CA ALA A 255 1.50 -16.61 7.95
C ALA A 255 2.41 -15.43 8.27
N LEU A 256 1.87 -14.40 8.94
CA LEU A 256 2.54 -13.11 9.10
C LEU A 256 3.22 -13.00 10.46
N ARG A 257 4.53 -12.76 10.44
CA ARG A 257 5.31 -12.38 11.62
C ARG A 257 5.15 -10.91 11.96
N ASP A 258 5.01 -10.06 10.94
CA ASP A 258 4.72 -8.64 11.11
C ASP A 258 3.99 -8.10 9.88
N THR A 259 3.28 -6.98 10.05
CA THR A 259 2.59 -6.32 8.94
C THR A 259 2.37 -4.83 9.21
N PHE A 260 2.49 -4.04 8.16
CA PHE A 260 2.03 -2.66 8.12
C PHE A 260 0.92 -2.56 7.07
N LEU A 261 -0.19 -1.93 7.43
CA LEU A 261 -1.28 -1.65 6.50
C LEU A 261 -1.67 -0.18 6.57
N LEU A 262 -1.52 0.51 5.44
CA LEU A 262 -1.84 1.91 5.28
C LEU A 262 -2.95 2.10 4.25
N CYS A 263 -4.04 2.74 4.67
CA CYS A 263 -5.07 3.24 3.77
C CYS A 263 -4.60 4.56 3.14
N THR A 264 -4.75 4.66 1.82
CA THR A 264 -4.42 5.83 1.01
C THR A 264 -5.52 6.15 0.00
N THR A 265 -5.50 7.36 -0.54
CA THR A 265 -6.35 7.79 -1.67
C THR A 265 -5.46 8.31 -2.79
N GLU A 266 -5.72 7.90 -4.02
CA GLU A 266 -4.86 8.27 -5.14
C GLU A 266 -5.17 9.69 -5.62
N PHE A 267 -4.14 10.46 -5.99
CA PHE A 267 -4.29 11.89 -6.31
C PHE A 267 -5.18 12.16 -7.54
N ASP A 268 -5.30 11.20 -8.45
CA ASP A 268 -6.14 11.29 -9.63
C ASP A 268 -7.64 11.10 -9.34
N VAL A 269 -8.00 10.52 -8.18
CA VAL A 269 -9.40 10.38 -7.73
C VAL A 269 -9.79 11.39 -6.64
N GLU A 270 -8.83 12.07 -5.99
CA GLU A 270 -9.11 13.14 -5.02
C GLU A 270 -9.67 14.42 -5.67
N THR A 271 -9.32 14.66 -6.93
CA THR A 271 -9.63 15.92 -7.65
C THR A 271 -10.92 15.86 -8.46
N SER A 272 -11.65 14.74 -8.40
CA SER A 272 -13.01 14.67 -8.95
C SER A 272 -13.94 15.45 -8.02
N PRO A 273 -14.56 16.57 -8.48
CA PRO A 273 -15.44 17.33 -7.63
C PRO A 273 -16.57 16.42 -7.15
N ALA A 274 -16.72 16.33 -5.83
CA ALA A 274 -17.92 15.80 -5.21
C ALA A 274 -19.09 16.55 -5.88
N LYS A 275 -19.97 15.81 -6.56
CA LYS A 275 -21.22 16.37 -7.06
C LYS A 275 -21.96 16.92 -5.85
N LEU A 276 -21.95 18.25 -5.71
CA LEU A 276 -22.89 19.00 -4.88
C LEU A 276 -24.31 18.81 -5.42
#